data_AF-A0A800A5L1-F1
#
_entry.id   AF-A0A800A5L1-F1
#
_cell.length_a   1.000
_cell.length_b   1.000
_cell.length_c   1.000
_cell.angle_alpha   90.00
_cell.angle_beta   90.00
_cell.angle_gamma   90.00
#
_symmetry.space_group_name_H-M   'P 1'
#
loop_
_entity.id
_entity.type
_entity.pdbx_description
1 polymer ?
#
loop_
_entity_poly.entity_id
_entity_poly.type
_entity_poly.pdbx_seq_one_letter_code
_entity_poly.pdbx_strand_id
1 'polypeptide(L)'
;MLRILATFGLVSVLGACGYVSEYEKAVYDWEPTYCYKSIGKVVCYKEPYHRDEKRLVNYFGPDPSCYDKPEPPERAPHAPPQMVNYWVKDAEPIPRPAPTGQLANLPWLDPVQNQADTDRREYVRLNANPKGVQALLKTMGIGPDAVIVKKAVIKAAPAPQQAAVRPAPAPALQPAPKAQ
;
A
#
# COMPACT_ATOMS: atom_id res chain seq x y z
N MET A 1 -7.46 -21.83 -66.04
CA MET A 1 -7.29 -22.60 -64.78
C MET A 1 -6.47 -21.85 -63.73
N LEU A 2 -5.32 -21.27 -64.06
CA LEU A 2 -4.47 -20.53 -63.09
C LEU A 2 -5.18 -19.35 -62.38
N ARG A 3 -6.04 -18.61 -63.10
CA ARG A 3 -6.83 -17.51 -62.52
C ARG A 3 -7.88 -17.97 -61.50
N ILE A 4 -8.43 -19.17 -61.65
CA ILE A 4 -9.44 -19.73 -60.74
C ILE A 4 -8.76 -20.23 -59.45
N LEU A 5 -7.59 -20.85 -59.57
CA LEU A 5 -6.78 -21.23 -58.41
C LEU A 5 -6.33 -20.02 -57.59
N ALA A 6 -5.95 -18.92 -58.25
CA ALA A 6 -5.57 -17.68 -57.57
C ALA A 6 -6.73 -17.05 -56.78
N THR A 7 -7.96 -17.07 -57.32
CA THR A 7 -9.13 -16.54 -56.61
C THR A 7 -9.51 -17.40 -55.40
N PHE A 8 -9.44 -18.73 -55.51
CA PHE A 8 -9.71 -19.62 -54.37
C PHE A 8 -8.66 -19.49 -53.26
N GLY A 9 -7.38 -19.28 -53.62
CA GLY A 9 -6.31 -19.02 -52.64
C GLY A 9 -6.45 -17.68 -51.91
N LEU A 10 -6.94 -16.63 -52.58
CA LEU A 10 -7.17 -15.34 -51.95
C LEU A 10 -8.33 -15.39 -50.95
N VAL A 11 -9.42 -16.07 -51.31
CA VAL A 11 -10.61 -16.20 -50.45
C VAL A 11 -10.32 -17.01 -49.18
N SER A 12 -9.51 -18.07 -49.27
CA SER A 12 -9.13 -18.86 -48.10
C SER A 12 -8.22 -18.09 -47.13
N VAL A 13 -7.34 -17.23 -47.63
CA VAL A 13 -6.49 -16.37 -46.78
C VAL A 13 -7.31 -15.29 -46.07
N LEU A 14 -8.28 -14.67 -46.76
CA LEU A 14 -9.18 -13.68 -46.16
C LEU A 14 -10.10 -14.29 -45.09
N GLY A 15 -10.54 -15.53 -45.26
CA GLY A 15 -11.35 -16.23 -44.25
C GLY A 15 -10.61 -16.58 -42.96
N ALA A 16 -9.28 -16.72 -43.01
CA ALA A 16 -8.46 -17.06 -41.84
C ALA A 16 -8.17 -15.85 -40.93
N CYS A 17 -8.21 -14.62 -41.44
CA CYS A 17 -7.91 -13.41 -40.66
C CYS A 17 -9.12 -12.88 -39.87
N GLY A 18 -10.33 -13.41 -40.08
CA GLY A 18 -11.56 -12.95 -39.42
C GLY A 18 -12.18 -13.97 -38.47
N TYR A 19 -11.45 -14.99 -38.04
CA TYR A 19 -12.00 -16.04 -37.18
C TYR A 19 -12.20 -15.53 -35.76
N VAL A 20 -13.41 -15.04 -35.46
CA VAL A 20 -13.87 -14.77 -34.09
C VAL A 20 -14.20 -16.11 -33.42
N SER A 21 -13.64 -16.35 -32.23
CA SER A 21 -13.87 -17.61 -31.53
C SER A 21 -15.37 -17.79 -31.20
N GLU A 22 -15.89 -19.01 -31.28
CA GLU A 22 -17.28 -19.32 -30.89
C GLU A 22 -17.55 -18.96 -29.41
N TYR A 23 -16.51 -18.95 -28.58
CA TYR A 23 -16.56 -18.46 -27.21
C TYR A 23 -16.82 -16.95 -27.14
N GLU A 24 -16.08 -16.15 -27.91
CA GLU A 24 -16.30 -14.70 -27.98
C GLU A 24 -17.72 -14.38 -28.46
N LYS A 25 -18.25 -15.09 -29.47
CA LYS A 25 -19.62 -14.90 -29.95
C LYS A 25 -20.68 -15.16 -28.87
N ALA A 26 -20.49 -16.19 -28.05
CA ALA A 26 -21.44 -16.55 -27.00
C ALA A 26 -21.40 -15.60 -25.78
N VAL A 27 -20.26 -14.92 -25.59
CA VAL A 27 -20.00 -14.04 -24.43
C VAL A 27 -20.05 -12.55 -24.81
N TYR A 28 -20.19 -12.23 -26.10
CA TYR A 28 -20.17 -10.86 -26.61
C TYR A 28 -21.24 -9.94 -26.02
N ASP A 29 -22.41 -10.49 -25.71
CA ASP A 29 -23.56 -9.74 -25.17
C ASP A 29 -23.50 -9.54 -23.64
N TRP A 30 -22.52 -10.14 -22.95
CA TRP A 30 -22.36 -10.03 -21.50
C TRP A 30 -21.45 -8.85 -21.12
N GLU A 31 -21.63 -8.29 -19.91
CA GLU A 31 -20.75 -7.22 -19.43
C GLU A 31 -19.28 -7.70 -19.44
N PRO A 32 -18.41 -7.11 -20.29
CA PRO A 32 -17.06 -7.61 -20.45
C PRO A 32 -16.28 -7.43 -19.15
N THR A 33 -15.48 -8.43 -18.81
CA THR A 33 -14.72 -8.45 -17.56
C THR A 33 -13.30 -8.94 -17.81
N TYR A 34 -12.32 -8.10 -17.52
CA TYR A 34 -10.89 -8.36 -17.73
C TYR A 34 -10.20 -8.50 -16.37
N CYS A 35 -9.68 -9.69 -16.07
CA CYS A 35 -9.09 -10.02 -14.77
C CYS A 35 -7.57 -10.12 -14.84
N TYR A 36 -6.88 -9.32 -14.03
CA TYR A 36 -5.42 -9.21 -14.01
C TYR A 36 -4.81 -9.66 -12.68
N LYS A 37 -3.60 -10.23 -12.74
CA LYS A 37 -2.84 -10.65 -11.57
C LYS A 37 -2.13 -9.46 -10.91
N SER A 38 -2.64 -9.04 -9.75
CA SER A 38 -1.94 -8.08 -8.86
C SER A 38 -1.03 -8.80 -7.86
N ILE A 39 -0.28 -8.04 -7.05
CA ILE A 39 0.69 -8.58 -6.08
C ILE A 39 0.02 -9.47 -5.02
N GLY A 40 -1.23 -9.20 -4.65
CA GLY A 40 -1.94 -9.93 -3.59
C GLY A 40 -3.29 -10.53 -3.98
N LYS A 41 -3.83 -10.23 -5.16
CA LYS A 41 -5.16 -10.72 -5.62
C LYS A 41 -5.35 -10.61 -7.12
N VAL A 42 -6.41 -11.22 -7.64
CA VAL A 42 -6.90 -10.93 -8.99
C VAL A 42 -7.81 -9.70 -8.91
N VAL A 43 -7.59 -8.73 -9.80
CA VAL A 43 -8.43 -7.52 -9.91
C VAL A 43 -9.09 -7.52 -11.27
N CYS A 44 -10.41 -7.37 -11.30
CA CYS A 44 -11.19 -7.39 -12.53
C CYS A 44 -11.74 -6.00 -12.84
N TYR A 45 -11.67 -5.63 -14.11
CA TYR A 45 -12.14 -4.35 -14.64
C TYR A 45 -13.16 -4.60 -15.75
N LYS A 46 -14.03 -3.62 -16.00
CA LYS A 46 -14.98 -3.66 -17.13
C LYS A 46 -14.30 -3.40 -18.48
N GLU A 47 -13.24 -2.60 -18.46
CA GLU A 47 -12.44 -2.25 -19.63
C GLU A 47 -11.04 -2.86 -19.53
N PRO A 48 -10.37 -3.12 -20.66
CA PRO A 48 -9.03 -3.68 -20.65
C PRO A 48 -8.02 -2.67 -20.09
N TYR A 49 -7.31 -3.09 -19.05
CA TYR A 49 -6.26 -2.29 -18.44
C TYR A 49 -4.92 -2.53 -19.15
N HIS A 50 -4.62 -1.73 -20.16
CA HIS A 50 -3.44 -1.91 -21.03
C HIS A 50 -2.09 -1.90 -20.30
N ARG A 51 -1.98 -1.21 -19.15
CA ARG A 51 -0.74 -1.21 -18.35
C ARG A 51 -0.35 -2.62 -17.88
N ASP A 52 -1.32 -3.45 -17.56
CA ASP A 52 -1.12 -4.80 -17.00
C ASP A 52 -1.42 -5.91 -18.03
N GLU A 53 -1.39 -5.61 -19.33
CA GLU A 53 -1.70 -6.56 -20.40
C GLU A 53 -0.94 -7.90 -20.28
N LYS A 54 0.32 -7.86 -19.81
CA LYS A 54 1.18 -9.05 -19.61
C LYS A 54 0.77 -9.92 -18.41
N ARG A 55 -0.17 -9.44 -17.59
CA ARG A 55 -0.63 -10.08 -16.35
C ARG A 55 -2.10 -10.47 -16.44
N LEU A 56 -2.68 -10.48 -17.64
CA LEU A 56 -4.04 -10.95 -17.86
C LEU A 56 -4.15 -12.43 -17.50
N VAL A 57 -5.10 -12.75 -16.62
CA VAL A 57 -5.37 -14.13 -16.18
C VAL A 57 -6.49 -14.71 -17.00
N ASN A 58 -7.58 -13.96 -17.15
CA ASN A 58 -8.73 -14.34 -17.96
C ASN A 58 -9.50 -13.10 -18.40
N TYR A 59 -10.28 -13.23 -19.46
CA TYR A 59 -11.23 -12.22 -19.91
C TYR A 59 -12.55 -12.87 -20.32
N PHE A 60 -13.64 -12.13 -20.17
CA PHE A 60 -14.97 -12.45 -20.68
C PHE A 60 -15.36 -11.33 -21.63
N GLY A 61 -15.68 -11.66 -22.89
CA GLY A 61 -16.01 -10.70 -23.95
C GLY A 61 -14.92 -10.62 -25.03
N PRO A 62 -14.84 -9.52 -25.80
CA PRO A 62 -13.86 -9.37 -26.86
C PRO A 62 -12.43 -9.30 -26.31
N ASP A 63 -11.48 -9.82 -27.09
CA ASP A 63 -10.06 -9.82 -26.72
C ASP A 63 -9.57 -8.37 -26.44
N PRO A 64 -8.80 -8.14 -25.36
CA PRO A 64 -8.26 -6.81 -25.04
C PRO A 64 -7.40 -6.19 -26.14
N SER A 65 -6.89 -6.98 -27.08
CA SER A 65 -6.13 -6.50 -28.25
C SER A 65 -6.98 -5.81 -29.31
N CYS A 66 -8.32 -5.98 -29.28
CA CYS A 66 -9.24 -5.25 -30.16
C CYS A 66 -9.40 -3.77 -29.78
N TYR A 67 -8.95 -3.38 -28.58
CA TYR A 67 -9.08 -2.01 -28.08
C TYR A 67 -7.83 -1.20 -28.37
N ASP A 68 -8.04 0.08 -28.69
CA ASP A 68 -6.95 1.02 -28.96
C ASP A 68 -6.12 1.24 -27.69
N LYS A 69 -4.81 0.98 -27.82
CA LYS A 69 -3.87 1.25 -26.73
C LYS A 69 -3.71 2.76 -26.56
N PRO A 70 -3.83 3.30 -25.34
CA PRO A 70 -3.60 4.70 -25.10
C PRO A 70 -2.17 5.07 -25.48
N GLU A 71 -2.01 6.27 -26.05
CA GLU A 71 -0.70 6.77 -26.42
C GLU A 71 0.22 6.80 -25.17
N PRO A 72 1.46 6.30 -25.27
CA PRO A 72 2.38 6.34 -24.16
C PRO A 72 2.56 7.80 -23.69
N PRO A 73 2.54 8.06 -22.37
CA PRO A 73 2.73 9.41 -21.88
C PRO A 73 4.08 9.94 -22.38
N GLU A 74 4.09 11.22 -22.78
CA GLU A 74 5.32 11.89 -23.18
C GLU A 74 6.33 11.75 -22.04
N ARG A 75 7.50 11.18 -22.35
CA ARG A 75 8.56 11.01 -21.34
C ARG A 75 8.94 12.39 -20.85
N ALA A 76 8.79 12.61 -19.54
CA ALA A 76 9.27 13.84 -18.93
C ALA A 76 10.73 14.06 -19.36
N PRO A 77 11.09 15.26 -19.83
CA PRO A 77 12.46 15.53 -20.22
C PRO A 77 13.35 15.30 -19.00
N HIS A 78 14.18 14.26 -19.07
CA HIS A 78 15.20 14.00 -18.08
C HIS A 78 16.31 15.02 -18.28
N ALA A 79 16.13 16.23 -17.76
CA ALA A 79 17.21 17.18 -17.64
C ALA A 79 18.13 16.69 -16.51
N PRO A 80 19.45 16.55 -16.74
CA PRO A 80 20.37 16.35 -15.64
C PRO A 80 20.23 17.51 -14.65
N PRO A 81 20.41 17.27 -13.33
CA PRO A 81 20.50 18.37 -12.39
C PRO A 81 21.59 19.34 -12.84
N GLN A 82 21.41 20.63 -12.56
CA GLN A 82 22.44 21.61 -12.87
C GLN A 82 23.75 21.18 -12.21
N MET A 83 24.85 21.25 -12.97
CA MET A 83 26.17 20.92 -12.46
C MET A 83 26.52 21.93 -11.36
N VAL A 84 26.50 21.47 -10.11
CA VAL A 84 26.93 22.29 -8.96
C VAL A 84 28.44 22.14 -8.83
N ASN A 85 29.17 23.25 -8.92
CA ASN A 85 30.64 23.26 -8.88
C ASN A 85 31.25 23.00 -7.49
N TYR A 86 30.40 22.85 -6.47
CA TYR A 86 30.84 22.57 -5.10
C TYR A 86 30.09 21.34 -4.58
N TRP A 87 30.84 20.47 -3.92
CA TRP A 87 30.26 19.35 -3.20
C TRP A 87 30.00 19.79 -1.76
N VAL A 88 28.73 19.82 -1.34
CA VAL A 88 28.38 19.99 0.06
C VAL A 88 28.56 18.63 0.72
N LYS A 89 29.64 18.49 1.50
CA LYS A 89 29.79 17.33 2.36
C LYS A 89 28.73 17.45 3.44
N ASP A 90 27.77 16.51 3.45
CA ASP A 90 26.88 16.35 4.60
C ASP A 90 27.74 16.25 5.86
N ALA A 91 27.30 16.89 6.95
CA ALA A 91 28.04 16.85 8.20
C ALA A 91 28.28 15.38 8.57
N GLU A 92 29.55 15.00 8.75
CA GLU A 92 29.88 13.63 9.11
C GLU A 92 29.09 13.25 10.38
N PRO A 93 28.47 12.06 10.40
CA PRO A 93 27.74 11.65 11.58
C PRO A 93 28.73 11.60 12.74
N ILE A 94 28.40 12.30 13.83
CA ILE A 94 29.20 12.29 15.06
C ILE A 94 29.37 10.82 15.49
N PRO A 95 30.60 10.33 15.70
CA PRO A 95 30.82 8.96 16.12
C PRO A 95 30.04 8.67 17.40
N ARG A 96 29.07 7.75 17.31
CA ARG A 96 28.33 7.25 18.47
C ARG A 96 28.95 5.94 18.93
N PRO A 97 29.04 5.67 20.24
CA PRO A 97 29.48 4.36 20.73
C PRO A 97 28.56 3.27 20.19
N ALA A 98 29.13 2.07 19.95
CA ALA A 98 28.37 0.92 19.48
C ALA A 98 27.23 0.60 20.46
N PRO A 99 26.01 0.32 19.97
CA PRO A 99 24.89 0.00 20.85
C PRO A 99 25.18 -1.30 21.61
N THR A 100 25.36 -1.20 22.92
CA THR A 100 25.54 -2.35 23.80
C THR A 100 24.18 -2.91 24.20
N GLY A 101 23.78 -4.01 23.55
CA GLY A 101 22.87 -5.08 24.02
C GLY A 101 21.47 -4.76 24.56
N GLN A 102 21.16 -3.50 24.88
CA GLN A 102 19.88 -3.05 25.40
C GLN A 102 19.10 -2.39 24.26
N LEU A 103 17.89 -2.86 24.00
CA LEU A 103 16.99 -2.34 22.95
C LEU A 103 16.74 -0.82 23.09
N ALA A 104 16.90 -0.28 24.31
CA ALA A 104 16.82 1.15 24.60
C ALA A 104 17.96 2.00 23.99
N ASN A 105 19.08 1.38 23.59
CA ASN A 105 20.24 2.07 23.00
C ASN A 105 20.25 2.07 21.47
N LEU A 106 19.17 1.62 20.81
CA LEU A 106 19.09 1.56 19.35
C LEU A 106 18.60 2.91 18.79
N PRO A 107 19.40 3.60 17.95
CA PRO A 107 19.13 4.99 17.55
C PRO A 107 17.94 5.18 16.58
N TRP A 108 17.38 4.09 16.04
CA TRP A 108 16.20 4.12 15.16
C TRP A 108 14.91 3.72 15.91
N LEU A 109 14.99 3.53 17.22
CA LEU A 109 13.93 2.97 18.04
C LEU A 109 13.57 4.00 19.10
N ASP A 110 12.32 4.51 19.10
CA ASP A 110 11.86 5.47 20.11
C ASP A 110 11.80 4.75 21.48
N PRO A 111 12.59 5.19 22.49
CA PRO A 111 12.65 4.50 23.78
C PRO A 111 11.28 4.36 24.45
N VAL A 112 10.38 5.32 24.23
CA VAL A 112 9.02 5.30 24.79
C VAL A 112 8.17 4.21 24.15
N GLN A 113 8.22 4.11 22.82
CA GLN A 113 7.44 3.13 22.07
C GLN A 113 7.91 1.70 22.37
N ASN A 114 9.23 1.49 22.51
CA ASN A 114 9.79 0.17 22.81
C ASN A 114 9.45 -0.32 24.21
N GLN A 115 9.52 0.58 25.19
CA GLN A 115 9.17 0.22 26.56
C GLN A 115 7.69 -0.16 26.65
N ALA A 116 6.82 0.59 25.96
CA ALA A 116 5.40 0.25 25.85
C ALA A 116 5.18 -1.12 25.18
N ASP A 117 5.93 -1.44 24.13
CA ASP A 117 5.85 -2.73 23.44
C ASP A 117 6.39 -3.90 24.29
N THR A 118 7.46 -3.69 25.06
CA THR A 118 7.98 -4.70 26.00
C THR A 118 7.01 -4.95 27.14
N ASP A 119 6.46 -3.89 27.73
CA ASP A 119 5.50 -3.97 28.83
C ASP A 119 4.22 -4.67 28.36
N ARG A 120 3.76 -4.38 27.13
CA ARG A 120 2.63 -5.06 26.51
C ARG A 120 2.89 -6.56 26.31
N ARG A 121 4.09 -6.95 25.85
CA ARG A 121 4.46 -8.36 25.68
C ARG A 121 4.53 -9.09 27.02
N GLU A 122 5.07 -8.44 28.05
CA GLU A 122 5.14 -8.99 29.40
C GLU A 122 3.74 -9.16 30.00
N TYR A 123 2.86 -8.17 29.84
CA TYR A 123 1.46 -8.26 30.25
C TYR A 123 0.75 -9.45 29.58
N VAL A 124 0.89 -9.62 28.26
CA VAL A 124 0.30 -10.74 27.52
C VAL A 124 0.84 -12.08 28.02
N ARG A 125 2.15 -12.18 28.28
CA ARG A 125 2.79 -13.39 28.82
C ARG A 125 2.27 -13.73 30.21
N LEU A 126 2.16 -12.74 31.10
CA LEU A 126 1.66 -12.93 32.46
C LEU A 126 0.17 -13.30 32.46
N ASN A 127 -0.62 -12.73 31.55
CA ASN A 127 -2.05 -13.02 31.45
C ASN A 127 -2.37 -14.38 30.77
N ALA A 128 -1.38 -15.06 30.18
CA ALA A 128 -1.58 -16.32 29.47
C ALA A 128 -1.73 -17.55 30.38
N ASN A 129 -1.38 -17.47 31.67
CA ASN A 129 -1.45 -18.60 32.61
C ASN A 129 -1.97 -18.12 33.98
N PRO A 130 -2.82 -18.90 34.69
CA PRO A 130 -3.32 -18.54 36.02
C PRO A 130 -2.22 -18.18 37.04
N LYS A 131 -1.05 -18.84 36.99
CA LYS A 131 0.09 -18.47 37.86
C LYS A 131 0.70 -17.11 37.50
N GLY A 132 0.72 -16.76 36.21
CA GLY A 132 1.18 -15.46 35.73
C GLY A 132 0.22 -14.34 36.10
N VAL A 133 -1.09 -14.60 36.05
CA VAL A 133 -2.12 -13.65 36.49
C VAL A 133 -1.97 -13.33 37.97
N GLN A 134 -1.70 -14.33 38.82
CA GLN A 134 -1.44 -14.10 40.25
C GLN A 134 -0.17 -13.27 40.49
N ALA A 135 0.88 -13.51 39.71
CA ALA A 135 2.11 -12.69 39.78
C ALA A 135 1.84 -11.23 39.37
N LEU A 136 1.07 -11.03 38.31
CA LEU A 136 0.65 -9.71 37.83
C LEU A 136 -0.25 -8.98 38.85
N LEU A 137 -1.18 -9.69 39.47
CA LEU A 137 -2.02 -9.12 40.53
C LEU A 137 -1.18 -8.71 41.74
N LYS A 138 -0.18 -9.52 42.11
CA LYS A 138 0.77 -9.19 43.18
C LYS A 138 1.60 -7.95 42.86
N THR A 139 2.07 -7.76 41.62
CA THR A 139 2.78 -6.53 41.23
C THR A 139 1.88 -5.30 41.24
N MET A 140 0.58 -5.47 40.95
CA MET A 140 -0.44 -4.43 41.11
C MET A 140 -0.89 -4.21 42.58
N GLY A 141 -0.36 -4.97 43.54
CA GLY A 141 -0.75 -4.87 44.94
C GLY A 141 -2.16 -5.40 45.23
N ILE A 142 -2.70 -6.27 44.39
CA ILE A 142 -4.03 -6.86 44.49
C ILE A 142 -3.85 -8.35 44.86
N GLY A 143 -4.19 -8.74 46.09
CA GLY A 143 -4.02 -10.13 46.56
C GLY A 143 -4.15 -10.28 48.07
N PRO A 144 -4.11 -11.51 48.61
CA PRO A 144 -4.29 -11.75 50.05
C PRO A 144 -3.19 -11.15 50.93
N ASP A 145 -1.99 -10.96 50.38
CA ASP A 145 -0.85 -10.29 51.04
C ASP A 145 -0.78 -8.78 50.73
N ALA A 146 -1.84 -8.20 50.16
CA ALA A 146 -1.87 -6.78 49.84
C ALA A 146 -1.80 -5.97 51.14
N VAL A 147 -0.64 -5.38 51.40
CA VAL A 147 -0.51 -4.32 52.40
C VAL A 147 -1.37 -3.16 51.90
N ILE A 148 -2.58 -3.03 52.45
CA ILE A 148 -3.45 -1.87 52.21
C ILE A 148 -2.72 -0.66 52.78
N VAL A 149 -1.94 0.03 51.95
CA VAL A 149 -1.40 1.34 52.30
C VAL A 149 -2.57 2.32 52.33
N LYS A 150 -3.19 2.44 53.51
CA LYS A 150 -4.14 3.52 53.81
C LYS A 150 -3.40 4.85 53.83
N LYS A 151 -3.25 5.48 52.67
CA LYS A 151 -3.23 6.93 52.39
C LYS A 151 -2.36 7.23 51.19
N ALA A 152 -3.01 7.54 50.07
CA ALA A 152 -2.87 8.87 49.51
C ALA A 152 -4.17 9.16 48.74
N VAL A 153 -4.88 10.19 49.17
CA VAL A 153 -5.92 10.82 48.35
C VAL A 153 -5.21 11.31 47.09
N ILE A 154 -5.32 10.55 46.00
CA ILE A 154 -5.02 11.08 44.68
C ILE A 154 -6.15 12.06 44.39
N LYS A 155 -5.86 13.35 44.60
CA LYS A 155 -6.68 14.45 44.07
C LYS A 155 -6.90 14.11 42.59
N ALA A 156 -8.15 13.91 42.20
CA ALA A 156 -8.51 13.71 40.80
C ALA A 156 -7.90 14.86 40.00
N ALA A 157 -6.94 14.53 39.13
CA ALA A 157 -6.48 15.48 38.13
C ALA A 157 -7.70 15.87 37.29
N PRO A 158 -7.90 17.17 36.97
CA PRO A 158 -9.00 17.55 36.11
C PRO A 158 -8.86 16.81 34.77
N ALA A 159 -9.98 16.30 34.28
CA ALA A 159 -10.06 15.61 33.00
C ALA A 159 -9.32 16.43 31.93
N PRO A 160 -8.56 15.80 31.02
CA PRO A 160 -7.95 16.52 29.93
C PRO A 160 -9.09 17.16 29.12
N GLN A 161 -9.17 18.49 29.17
CA GLN A 161 -10.00 19.26 28.26
C GLN A 161 -9.56 18.82 26.86
N GLN A 162 -10.50 18.22 26.12
CA GLN A 162 -10.33 17.98 24.70
C GLN A 162 -9.99 19.32 24.08
N ALA A 163 -8.71 19.53 23.77
CA ALA A 163 -8.30 20.66 22.98
C ALA A 163 -9.09 20.57 21.67
N ALA A 164 -9.98 21.53 21.47
CA ALA A 164 -10.75 21.65 20.25
C ALA A 164 -9.78 21.57 19.08
N VAL A 165 -9.97 20.56 18.23
CA VAL A 165 -9.28 20.41 16.96
C VAL A 165 -9.54 21.70 16.19
N ARG A 166 -8.53 22.56 16.09
CA ARG A 166 -8.57 23.68 15.15
C ARG A 166 -8.66 23.05 13.76
N PRO A 167 -9.67 23.37 12.94
CA PRO A 167 -9.67 22.92 11.56
C PRO A 167 -8.43 23.50 10.88
N ALA A 168 -7.76 22.68 10.09
CA ALA A 168 -6.63 23.09 9.27
C ALA A 168 -7.03 24.28 8.38
N PRO A 169 -6.15 25.27 8.15
CA PRO A 169 -6.42 26.31 7.18
C PRO A 169 -6.56 25.67 5.79
N ALA A 170 -7.63 26.04 5.09
CA ALA A 170 -7.89 25.60 3.73
C ALA A 170 -6.71 25.93 2.81
N PRO A 171 -6.39 25.07 1.82
CA PRO A 171 -5.39 25.40 0.81
C PRO A 171 -5.81 26.66 0.07
N ALA A 172 -4.88 27.61 -0.05
CA ALA A 172 -5.10 28.85 -0.80
C ALA A 172 -5.45 28.51 -2.25
N LEU A 173 -6.61 29.03 -2.70
CA LEU A 173 -7.03 29.02 -4.10
C LEU A 173 -5.95 29.74 -4.92
N GLN A 174 -5.23 29.01 -5.78
CA GLN A 174 -4.40 29.64 -6.80
C GLN A 174 -5.35 30.28 -7.85
N PRO A 175 -5.14 31.53 -8.25
CA PRO A 175 -5.96 32.16 -9.28
C PRO A 175 -5.73 31.47 -10.63
N ALA A 176 -6.83 31.23 -11.33
CA ALA A 176 -6.88 30.59 -12.65
C ALA A 176 -5.94 31.29 -13.67
N PRO A 177 -5.37 30.54 -14.62
CA PRO A 177 -4.63 31.13 -15.73
C PRO A 177 -5.57 32.00 -16.57
N LYS A 178 -5.16 33.24 -16.84
CA LYS A 178 -5.85 34.13 -17.78
C LYS A 178 -5.85 33.47 -19.17
N ALA A 179 -7.03 33.37 -19.76
CA ALA A 179 -7.18 33.12 -21.18
C ALA A 179 -6.56 34.29 -21.98
N GLN A 180 -5.65 33.93 -22.89
CA GLN A 180 -5.29 34.72 -24.07
C GLN A 180 -5.36 33.79 -25.28
#